data_AF-A0A6N7LLU8-F1
#
_entry.id   AF-A0A6N7LLU8-F1
#
_cell.length_a   1.000
_cell.length_b   1.000
_cell.length_c   1.000
_cell.angle_alpha   90.00
_cell.angle_beta   90.00
_cell.angle_gamma   90.00
#
_symmetry.space_group_name_H-M   'P 1'
#
loop_
_entity.id
_entity.type
_entity.pdbx_description
1 polymer ?
#
loop_
_entity_poly.entity_id
_entity_poly.type
_entity_poly.pdbx_seq_one_letter_code
_entity_poly.pdbx_strand_id
1 'polypeptide(L)'
;MRVFVGASIVAIASAANAGPIEDAQSTLTGGDVREWLSAGITSWMSSDPACASGEVYSFKSDGTVTIRTCIDSMWQKRSEEWSLKQQNPLDIEITIGPDSYLLLFAMAGQQQQMILRKLADSKVDPTVDREFYLSED
;
A
#
# COMPACT_ATOMS: atom_id res chain seq x y z
N MET A 1 -22.54 20.27 -54.56
CA MET A 1 -22.39 18.85 -54.19
C MET A 1 -20.98 18.64 -53.64
N ARG A 2 -20.81 18.61 -52.32
CA ARG A 2 -19.55 18.23 -51.64
C ARG A 2 -19.94 17.51 -50.36
N VAL A 3 -19.85 16.18 -50.40
CA VAL A 3 -20.08 15.31 -49.25
C VAL A 3 -18.71 15.13 -48.59
N PHE A 4 -18.55 15.64 -47.36
CA PHE A 4 -17.41 15.31 -46.51
C PHE A 4 -17.78 14.08 -45.69
N VAL A 5 -17.19 12.93 -46.05
CA VAL A 5 -17.22 11.72 -45.22
C VAL A 5 -16.08 11.82 -44.23
N GLY A 6 -16.37 12.22 -43.00
CA GLY A 6 -15.42 12.23 -41.89
C GLY A 6 -15.32 10.83 -41.29
N ALA A 7 -14.20 10.15 -41.51
CA ALA A 7 -13.89 8.86 -40.91
C ALA A 7 -13.76 9.01 -39.38
N SER A 8 -14.57 8.26 -38.63
CA SER A 8 -14.45 8.14 -37.17
C SER A 8 -13.26 7.25 -36.85
N ILE A 9 -12.22 7.83 -36.22
CA ILE A 9 -11.09 7.08 -35.69
C ILE A 9 -11.55 6.49 -34.35
N VAL A 10 -11.79 5.18 -34.31
CA VAL A 10 -12.01 4.43 -33.07
C VAL A 10 -10.63 4.22 -32.44
N ALA A 11 -10.32 4.99 -31.40
CA ALA A 11 -9.13 4.78 -30.58
C ALA A 11 -9.33 3.48 -29.78
N ILE A 12 -8.60 2.44 -30.16
CA ILE A 12 -8.53 1.19 -29.40
C ILE A 12 -7.64 1.49 -28.19
N ALA A 13 -8.25 1.79 -27.05
CA ALA A 13 -7.53 1.94 -25.79
C ALA A 13 -6.86 0.59 -25.50
N SER A 14 -5.55 0.53 -25.67
CA SER A 14 -4.74 -0.60 -25.25
C SER A 14 -4.75 -0.59 -23.72
N ALA A 15 -5.50 -1.51 -23.10
CA ALA A 15 -5.26 -1.86 -21.72
C ALA A 15 -3.87 -2.51 -21.70
N ALA A 16 -2.85 -1.70 -21.40
CA ALA A 16 -1.54 -2.24 -21.06
C ALA A 16 -1.76 -3.11 -19.82
N ASN A 17 -1.48 -4.42 -19.94
CA ASN A 17 -1.36 -5.26 -18.76
C ASN A 17 -0.22 -4.68 -17.94
N ALA A 18 -0.56 -3.91 -16.90
CA ALA A 18 0.37 -3.47 -15.89
C ALA A 18 1.16 -4.69 -15.37
N GLY A 19 2.47 -4.55 -15.25
CA GLY A 19 3.32 -5.58 -14.66
C GLY A 19 3.02 -5.75 -13.16
N PRO A 20 3.50 -6.83 -12.52
CA PRO A 20 3.24 -7.10 -11.10
C PRO A 20 3.59 -5.93 -10.16
N ILE A 21 4.64 -5.16 -10.49
CA ILE A 21 5.06 -3.98 -9.73
C ILE A 21 4.06 -2.83 -9.89
N GLU A 22 3.55 -2.58 -11.09
CA GLU A 22 2.56 -1.54 -11.36
C GLU A 22 1.22 -1.86 -10.68
N ASP A 23 0.82 -3.14 -10.69
CA ASP A 23 -0.36 -3.62 -9.96
C ASP A 23 -0.20 -3.45 -8.44
N ALA A 24 0.96 -3.80 -7.89
CA ALA A 24 1.25 -3.62 -6.47
C ALA A 24 1.31 -2.13 -6.08
N GLN A 25 1.91 -1.29 -6.92
CA GLN A 25 1.94 0.16 -6.71
C GLN A 25 0.53 0.77 -6.73
N SER A 26 -0.28 0.42 -7.74
CA SER A 26 -1.68 0.84 -7.83
C SER A 26 -2.48 0.39 -6.61
N THR A 27 -2.22 -0.84 -6.15
CA THR A 27 -2.84 -1.39 -4.94
C THR A 27 -2.41 -0.63 -3.68
N LEU A 28 -1.13 -0.30 -3.52
CA LEU A 28 -0.60 0.41 -2.36
C LEU A 28 -1.15 1.82 -2.23
N THR A 29 -1.25 2.55 -3.34
CA THR A 29 -1.51 4.00 -3.36
C THR A 29 -2.93 4.36 -3.78
N GLY A 30 -3.68 3.42 -4.35
CA GLY A 30 -5.00 3.69 -4.89
C GLY A 30 -5.02 4.73 -6.01
N GLY A 31 -3.88 4.97 -6.66
CA GLY A 31 -3.69 5.95 -7.72
C GLY A 31 -2.92 7.20 -7.29
N ASP A 32 -3.10 7.68 -6.05
CA ASP A 32 -2.36 8.85 -5.54
C ASP A 32 -1.91 8.67 -4.09
N VAL A 33 -2.86 8.54 -3.17
CA VAL A 33 -2.58 8.27 -1.76
C VAL A 33 -3.59 7.27 -1.19
N ARG A 34 -3.10 6.35 -0.36
CA ARG A 34 -3.95 5.37 0.32
C ARG A 34 -3.39 5.04 1.69
N GLU A 35 -4.29 4.95 2.67
CA GLU A 35 -3.97 4.69 4.07
C GLU A 35 -4.26 3.24 4.45
N TRP A 36 -3.33 2.66 5.21
CA TRP A 36 -3.37 1.30 5.71
C TRP A 36 -3.22 1.32 7.22
N LEU A 37 -4.19 0.74 7.92
CA LEU A 37 -4.32 0.76 9.38
C LEU A 37 -3.86 -0.58 9.95
N SER A 38 -2.96 -0.58 10.92
CA SER A 38 -2.53 -1.82 11.59
C SER A 38 -3.71 -2.52 12.26
N ALA A 39 -3.70 -3.86 12.26
CA ALA A 39 -4.68 -4.68 13.00
C ALA A 39 -4.87 -4.16 14.44
N GLY A 40 -6.11 -3.80 14.80
CA GLY A 40 -6.46 -3.28 16.14
C GLY A 40 -6.85 -1.80 16.20
N ILE A 41 -6.72 -1.04 15.11
CA ILE A 41 -7.33 0.29 15.00
C ILE A 41 -8.80 0.12 14.56
N THR A 42 -9.74 0.24 15.50
CA THR A 42 -11.18 0.01 15.25
C THR A 42 -11.97 1.23 14.78
N SER A 43 -11.40 2.44 14.83
CA SER A 43 -12.06 3.63 14.27
C SER A 43 -11.13 4.84 14.22
N TRP A 44 -11.00 5.42 13.03
CA TRP A 44 -10.50 6.80 12.81
C TRP A 44 -11.62 7.82 13.06
N MET A 45 -12.54 7.56 13.99
CA MET A 45 -13.67 8.45 14.30
C MET A 45 -13.49 9.10 15.68
N SER A 46 -12.57 10.05 15.78
CA SER A 46 -12.75 11.24 16.61
C SER A 46 -11.62 12.21 16.33
N SER A 47 -11.93 13.50 16.32
CA SER A 47 -10.99 14.63 16.33
C SER A 47 -10.15 14.71 17.62
N ASP A 48 -9.90 13.58 18.28
CA ASP A 48 -9.11 13.48 19.50
C ASP A 48 -7.65 13.19 19.15
N PRO A 49 -6.69 13.95 19.71
CA PRO A 49 -5.26 13.70 19.50
C PRO A 49 -4.77 12.43 20.23
N ALA A 50 -5.61 11.85 21.09
CA ALA A 50 -5.27 10.70 21.92
C ALA A 50 -5.46 9.39 21.13
N CYS A 51 -4.35 8.70 20.86
CA CYS A 51 -4.38 7.38 20.26
C CYS A 51 -4.28 6.30 21.35
N ALA A 52 -4.97 5.18 21.18
CA ALA A 52 -4.90 4.05 22.13
C ALA A 52 -3.72 3.12 21.81
N SER A 53 -3.56 2.77 20.53
CA SER A 53 -2.46 1.97 20.00
C SER A 53 -2.53 1.96 18.47
N GLY A 54 -1.48 1.47 17.82
CA GLY A 54 -1.49 1.16 16.40
C GLY A 54 -0.55 2.02 15.55
N GLU A 55 -0.53 1.66 14.27
CA GLU A 55 0.34 2.23 13.26
C GLU A 55 -0.46 2.45 11.96
N VAL A 56 -0.28 3.60 11.32
CA VAL A 56 -0.96 3.96 10.06
C VAL A 56 0.07 4.31 9.01
N TYR A 57 -0.02 3.65 7.85
CA TYR A 57 0.87 3.85 6.72
C TYR A 57 0.09 4.51 5.59
N SER A 58 0.48 5.73 5.23
CA SER A 58 -0.08 6.48 4.11
C SER A 58 0.92 6.46 2.96
N PHE A 59 0.71 5.57 2.00
CA PHE A 59 1.58 5.43 0.82
C PHE A 59 1.13 6.41 -0.26
N LYS A 60 2.09 7.14 -0.80
CA LYS A 60 1.89 8.07 -1.92
C LYS A 60 2.57 7.57 -3.18
N SER A 61 1.94 7.87 -4.31
CA SER A 61 2.43 7.55 -5.66
C SER A 61 3.81 8.15 -5.97
N ASP A 62 4.22 9.19 -5.26
CA ASP A 62 5.53 9.87 -5.38
C ASP A 62 6.70 9.09 -4.76
N GLY A 63 6.46 7.92 -4.15
CA GLY A 63 7.48 7.12 -3.46
C GLY A 63 7.69 7.52 -2.00
N THR A 64 6.84 8.37 -1.43
CA THR A 64 6.87 8.71 0.00
C THR A 64 5.83 7.89 0.76
N VAL A 65 6.18 7.45 1.97
CA VAL A 65 5.23 6.88 2.93
C VAL A 65 5.26 7.69 4.22
N THR A 66 4.09 8.14 4.65
CA THR A 66 3.93 8.74 5.98
C THR A 66 3.54 7.64 6.96
N ILE A 67 4.34 7.46 8.00
CA ILE A 67 4.10 6.52 9.09
C ILE A 67 3.65 7.31 10.31
N ARG A 68 2.46 7.00 10.82
CA ARG A 68 1.98 7.48 12.12
C ARG A 68 1.98 6.33 13.10
N THR A 69 2.65 6.50 14.23
CA THR A 69 2.69 5.50 15.30
C THR A 69 2.15 6.12 16.58
N CYS A 70 1.31 5.37 17.29
CA CYS A 70 0.83 5.79 18.58
C CYS A 70 1.88 5.51 19.67
N ILE A 71 2.40 6.56 20.32
CA ILE A 71 3.37 6.47 21.42
C ILE A 71 2.92 7.41 22.53
N ASP A 72 2.80 6.89 23.76
CA ASP A 72 2.37 7.67 24.94
C ASP A 72 1.04 8.41 24.71
N SER A 73 0.10 7.74 24.04
CA SER A 73 -1.19 8.31 23.63
C SER A 73 -1.10 9.51 22.68
N MET A 74 0.05 9.75 22.06
CA MET A 74 0.24 10.78 21.05
C MET A 74 0.64 10.17 19.70
N TRP A 75 0.08 10.70 18.63
CA TRP A 75 0.51 10.35 17.29
C TRP A 75 1.87 10.96 16.99
N GLN A 76 2.87 10.11 16.84
CA GLN A 76 4.17 10.48 16.28
C GLN A 76 4.13 10.24 14.78
N LYS A 77 4.59 11.22 14.00
CA LYS A 77 4.65 11.15 12.55
C LYS A 77 6.09 11.15 12.07
N ARG A 78 6.42 10.24 11.17
CA ARG A 78 7.64 10.27 10.35
C ARG A 78 7.31 10.04 8.88
N SER A 79 8.21 10.43 8.01
CA SER A 79 8.11 10.18 6.57
C SER A 79 9.35 9.45 6.12
N GLU A 80 9.16 8.42 5.31
CA GLU A 80 10.23 7.61 4.72
C GLU A 80 10.01 7.53 3.20
N GLU A 81 11.06 7.20 2.47
CA GLU A 81 10.96 6.79 1.08
C GLU A 81 10.59 5.31 1.00
N TRP A 82 9.85 4.92 -0.02
CA TRP A 82 9.59 3.53 -0.34
C TRP A 82 9.83 3.19 -1.81
N SER A 83 10.15 1.93 -2.06
CA SER A 83 10.31 1.40 -3.42
C SER A 83 9.87 -0.05 -3.48
N LEU A 84 9.52 -0.51 -4.68
CA LEU A 84 9.20 -1.90 -4.95
C LEU A 84 10.25 -2.53 -5.83
N LYS A 85 10.53 -3.80 -5.55
CA LYS A 85 11.42 -4.63 -6.35
C LYS A 85 10.79 -6.00 -6.53
N GLN A 86 10.77 -6.49 -7.75
CA GLN A 86 10.38 -7.87 -8.01
C GLN A 86 11.60 -8.77 -7.76
N GLN A 87 11.50 -9.65 -6.76
CA GLN A 87 12.57 -10.62 -6.47
C GLN A 87 12.36 -11.89 -7.31
N ASN A 88 11.11 -12.33 -7.43
CA ASN A 88 10.68 -13.47 -8.24
C ASN A 88 9.37 -13.14 -8.96
N PRO A 89 8.91 -13.95 -9.93
CA PRO A 89 7.64 -13.71 -10.63
C PRO A 89 6.42 -13.55 -9.71
N LEU A 90 6.47 -14.12 -8.50
CA LEU A 90 5.38 -14.10 -7.52
C LEU A 90 5.68 -13.24 -6.28
N ASP A 91 6.94 -12.84 -6.07
CA ASP A 91 7.39 -12.17 -4.85
C ASP A 91 7.78 -10.73 -5.14
N ILE A 92 7.05 -9.81 -4.51
CA ILE A 92 7.33 -8.38 -4.53
C ILE A 92 7.89 -8.01 -3.17
N GLU A 93 9.05 -7.37 -3.19
CA GLU A 93 9.69 -6.80 -2.02
C GLU A 93 9.41 -5.30 -1.99
N ILE A 94 8.99 -4.79 -0.83
CA ILE A 94 8.89 -3.37 -0.55
C ILE A 94 10.00 -2.96 0.40
N THR A 95 10.72 -1.91 0.06
CA THR A 95 11.67 -1.26 0.96
C THR A 95 11.05 0.03 1.47
N ILE A 96 11.10 0.26 2.78
CA ILE A 96 10.59 1.45 3.46
C ILE A 96 11.69 1.96 4.39
N GLY A 97 12.29 3.10 4.03
CA GLY A 97 13.49 3.60 4.71
C GLY A 97 14.61 2.53 4.67
N PRO A 98 15.16 2.12 5.82
CA PRO A 98 16.24 1.11 5.88
C PRO A 98 15.73 -0.34 5.87
N ASP A 99 14.43 -0.58 5.97
CA ASP A 99 13.86 -1.92 6.14
C ASP A 99 13.26 -2.45 4.83
N SER A 100 13.41 -3.75 4.59
CA SER A 100 12.80 -4.46 3.46
C SER A 100 11.86 -5.57 3.95
N TYR A 101 10.75 -5.75 3.23
CA TYR A 101 9.69 -6.70 3.55
C TYR A 101 9.19 -7.36 2.27
N LEU A 102 8.75 -8.62 2.37
CA LEU A 102 7.85 -9.17 1.36
C LEU A 102 6.48 -8.50 1.49
N LEU A 103 5.96 -8.01 0.37
CA LEU A 103 4.68 -7.35 0.27
C LEU A 103 3.64 -8.36 -0.24
N LEU A 104 2.61 -8.60 0.57
CA LEU A 104 1.51 -9.49 0.23
C LEU A 104 0.19 -8.74 0.34
N PHE A 105 -0.70 -8.97 -0.62
CA PHE A 105 -2.08 -8.50 -0.55
C PHE A 105 -3.03 -9.68 -0.40
N ALA A 106 -4.02 -9.53 0.47
CA ALA A 106 -5.06 -10.51 0.70
C ALA A 106 -6.42 -9.83 0.83
N MET A 107 -7.48 -10.63 0.76
CA MET A 107 -8.84 -10.19 1.09
C MET A 107 -9.26 -10.89 2.38
N ALA A 108 -9.51 -10.12 3.44
CA ALA A 108 -10.04 -10.61 4.71
C ALA A 108 -11.56 -10.31 4.74
N GLY A 109 -12.36 -11.23 4.21
CA GLY A 109 -13.78 -10.98 3.98
C GLY A 109 -13.98 -9.97 2.85
N GLN A 110 -14.57 -8.80 3.15
CA GLN A 110 -14.73 -7.69 2.19
C GLN A 110 -13.64 -6.62 2.33
N GLN A 111 -12.76 -6.73 3.33
CA GLN A 111 -11.72 -5.73 3.59
C GLN A 111 -10.41 -6.14 2.93
N GLN A 112 -9.80 -5.20 2.23
CA GLN A 112 -8.49 -5.41 1.63
C GLN A 112 -7.41 -5.35 2.71
N GLN A 113 -6.52 -6.33 2.70
CA GLN A 113 -5.43 -6.50 3.64
C GLN A 113 -4.07 -6.37 2.94
N MET A 114 -3.15 -5.65 3.58
CA MET A 114 -1.73 -5.60 3.24
C MET A 114 -0.94 -6.28 4.36
N ILE A 115 -0.01 -7.15 4.00
CA ILE A 115 0.89 -7.82 4.95
C ILE A 115 2.32 -7.48 4.56
N LEU A 116 3.07 -6.90 5.51
CA LEU A 116 4.50 -6.70 5.42
C LEU A 116 5.19 -7.83 6.18
N ARG A 117 5.80 -8.76 5.46
CA ARG A 117 6.44 -9.94 6.02
C ARG A 117 7.95 -9.77 6.06
N LYS A 118 8.53 -9.81 7.27
CA LYS A 118 9.97 -9.93 7.47
C LYS A 118 10.33 -11.40 7.57
N LEU A 119 11.08 -11.90 6.59
CA LEU A 119 11.53 -13.29 6.58
C LEU A 119 12.52 -13.54 7.73
N ALA A 120 12.47 -14.75 8.26
CA ALA A 120 13.46 -15.23 9.21
C ALA A 120 14.86 -15.31 8.59
N ASP A 121 15.85 -14.69 9.24
CA ASP A 121 17.26 -14.81 8.85
C ASP A 121 17.88 -16.15 9.30
N SER A 122 17.22 -16.87 10.22
CA SER A 122 17.71 -18.12 10.77
C SER A 122 16.57 -19.06 11.22
N LYS A 123 16.90 -20.29 11.61
CA LYS A 123 15.91 -21.26 12.15
C LYS A 123 15.38 -20.90 13.53
N VAL A 124 16.02 -19.97 14.23
CA VAL A 124 15.61 -19.55 15.58
C VAL A 124 14.86 -18.22 15.57
N ASP A 125 14.99 -17.45 14.49
CA ASP A 125 14.26 -16.21 14.31
C ASP A 125 12.92 -16.51 13.63
N PRO A 126 11.78 -16.07 14.20
CA PRO A 126 10.50 -16.28 13.55
C PRO A 126 10.33 -15.30 12.38
N THR A 127 9.63 -15.74 11.34
CA THR A 127 9.03 -14.83 10.36
C THR A 127 8.02 -13.94 11.08
N VAL A 128 8.09 -12.63 10.85
CA VAL A 128 7.19 -11.66 11.48
C VAL A 128 6.33 -11.00 10.42
N ASP A 129 5.02 -11.11 10.60
CA ASP A 129 4.02 -10.48 9.74
C ASP A 129 3.45 -9.23 10.43
N ARG A 130 3.42 -8.12 9.69
CA ARG A 130 2.74 -6.90 10.10
C ARG A 130 1.52 -6.74 9.21
N GLU A 131 0.35 -6.86 9.80
CA GLU A 131 -0.92 -6.86 9.09
C GLU A 131 -1.56 -5.48 9.17
N PHE A 132 -1.98 -4.99 8.01
CA PHE A 132 -2.68 -3.73 7.86
C PHE A 132 -3.94 -3.93 7.01
N TYR A 133 -4.95 -3.13 7.26
CA TYR A 133 -6.19 -3.14 6.54
C TYR A 133 -6.42 -1.78 5.90
N LEU A 134 -7.04 -1.80 4.73
CA LEU A 134 -7.43 -0.57 4.05
C LEU A 134 -8.36 0.25 4.96
N SER A 135 -8.08 1.53 5.11
CA SER A 135 -8.96 2.46 5.82
C SER A 135 -10.32 2.53 5.11
N GLU A 136 -11.40 2.37 5.86
CA GLU A 136 -12.75 2.68 5.37
C GLU A 136 -12.87 4.20 5.26
N ASP A 137 -13.33 4.70 4.10
CA ASP A 137 -13.65 6.11 3.88
C ASP A 137 -15.02 6.47 4.49
#